data_AF-A0A8E2LEN5-F1
#
_entry.id   AF-A0A8E2LEN5-F1
#
_cell.length_a   1.000
_cell.length_b   1.000
_cell.length_c   1.000
_cell.angle_alpha   90.00
_cell.angle_beta   90.00
_cell.angle_gamma   90.00
#
_symmetry.space_group_name_H-M   'P 1'
#
loop_
_entity.id
_entity.type
_entity.pdbx_description
1 polymer ?
#
loop_
_entity_poly.entity_id
_entity_poly.type
_entity_poly.pdbx_seq_one_letter_code
_entity_poly.pdbx_strand_id
1 'polypeptide(L)'
;MINKLFERYPNAHISSKPSNNSKLIWFYVEIDNQYIGIPLSELSEAEKELLKTLFPKYHEIQKLNTSEASKKWFEYLYGTGNDYPVNEPNAEYRIIQFSITQYKADFESEDWMEAIKALFPHEITIIFTSQNNGDIIDTKHNNLIPRDVLLTSILALYTYFFVNILFFI
;
A
#
# COMPACT_ATOMS: atom_id res chain seq x y z
N MET A 1 -22.45 -18.02 -11.51
CA MET A 1 -21.30 -17.73 -12.39
C MET A 1 -19.98 -18.15 -11.73
N ILE A 2 -19.87 -17.94 -10.41
CA ILE A 2 -18.71 -18.24 -9.59
C ILE A 2 -18.19 -19.70 -9.70
N ASN A 3 -19.07 -20.70 -9.84
CA ASN A 3 -18.65 -22.09 -10.01
C ASN A 3 -17.82 -22.31 -11.28
N LYS A 4 -18.17 -21.64 -12.39
CA LYS A 4 -17.40 -21.73 -13.65
C LYS A 4 -16.03 -21.06 -13.53
N LEU A 5 -15.96 -19.96 -12.78
CA LEU A 5 -14.69 -19.30 -12.47
C LEU A 5 -13.83 -20.19 -11.56
N PHE A 6 -14.44 -20.84 -10.56
CA PHE A 6 -13.75 -21.78 -9.67
C PHE A 6 -13.21 -23.01 -10.43
N GLU A 7 -13.96 -23.53 -11.40
CA GLU A 7 -13.47 -24.59 -12.30
C GLU A 7 -12.24 -24.15 -13.12
N ARG A 8 -12.18 -22.88 -13.52
CA ARG A 8 -11.04 -22.30 -14.25
C ARG A 8 -9.85 -21.98 -13.34
N TYR A 9 -10.12 -21.56 -12.10
CA TYR A 9 -9.14 -21.13 -11.10
C TYR A 9 -9.32 -21.97 -9.82
N PRO A 10 -8.82 -23.22 -9.78
CA PRO A 10 -9.14 -24.19 -8.73
C PRO A 10 -8.64 -23.79 -7.34
N ASN A 11 -7.60 -22.94 -7.27
CA ASN A 11 -7.08 -22.42 -5.99
C ASN A 11 -7.72 -21.07 -5.62
N ALA A 12 -8.80 -20.67 -6.27
CA ALA A 12 -9.54 -19.47 -5.90
C ALA A 12 -10.26 -19.64 -4.56
N HIS A 13 -10.51 -18.53 -3.86
CA HIS A 13 -11.21 -18.49 -2.59
C HIS A 13 -12.55 -17.78 -2.75
N ILE A 14 -13.64 -18.37 -2.27
CA ILE A 14 -14.96 -17.75 -2.27
C ILE A 14 -15.24 -17.16 -0.89
N SER A 15 -15.72 -15.92 -0.85
CA SER A 15 -16.03 -15.23 0.40
C SER A 15 -17.12 -14.18 0.22
N SER A 16 -17.85 -13.87 1.29
CA SER A 16 -18.78 -12.73 1.31
C SER A 16 -18.07 -11.37 1.33
N LYS A 17 -16.78 -11.35 1.69
CA LYS A 17 -15.92 -10.17 1.70
C LYS A 17 -14.49 -10.50 1.28
N PRO A 18 -13.77 -9.58 0.62
CA PRO A 18 -12.37 -9.79 0.27
C PRO A 18 -11.52 -9.96 1.54
N SER A 19 -10.49 -10.81 1.47
CA SER A 19 -9.48 -10.95 2.53
C SER A 19 -8.26 -10.10 2.21
N ASN A 20 -7.51 -9.71 3.25
CA ASN A 20 -6.28 -8.91 3.10
C ASN A 20 -5.04 -9.70 2.62
N ASN A 21 -5.21 -10.66 1.70
CA ASN A 21 -4.11 -11.45 1.13
C ASN A 21 -3.56 -10.86 -0.18
N SER A 22 -2.33 -10.33 -0.16
CA SER A 22 -1.66 -9.69 -1.31
C SER A 22 -1.33 -10.63 -2.47
N LYS A 23 -1.53 -11.94 -2.30
CA LYS A 23 -1.38 -12.93 -3.35
C LYS A 23 -2.67 -13.17 -4.13
N LEU A 24 -3.80 -12.60 -3.68
CA LEU A 24 -5.10 -12.76 -4.32
C LEU A 24 -5.57 -11.41 -4.89
N ILE A 25 -6.24 -11.47 -6.03
CA ILE A 25 -7.13 -10.40 -6.50
C ILE A 25 -8.57 -10.86 -6.36
N TRP A 26 -9.40 -10.04 -5.73
CA TRP A 26 -10.80 -10.38 -5.46
C TRP A 26 -11.71 -9.71 -6.46
N PHE A 27 -12.56 -10.49 -7.14
CA PHE A 27 -13.59 -9.98 -8.05
C PHE A 27 -14.96 -10.18 -7.44
N TYR A 28 -15.80 -9.15 -7.45
CA TYR A 28 -17.18 -9.25 -7.01
C TYR A 28 -18.06 -9.75 -8.16
N VAL A 29 -18.77 -10.85 -7.92
CA VAL A 29 -19.64 -11.48 -8.90
C VAL A 29 -21.09 -11.15 -8.54
N GLU A 30 -21.67 -10.14 -9.20
CA GLU A 30 -22.96 -9.57 -8.81
C GLU A 30 -24.10 -10.60 -8.78
N ILE A 31 -24.14 -11.50 -9.76
CA ILE A 31 -25.19 -12.52 -9.87
C ILE A 31 -25.16 -13.55 -8.74
N ASP A 32 -23.98 -13.79 -8.16
CA ASP A 32 -23.80 -14.74 -7.06
C ASP A 32 -23.73 -14.01 -5.69
N ASN A 33 -23.71 -12.66 -5.68
CA ASN A 33 -23.59 -11.81 -4.49
C ASN A 33 -22.39 -12.20 -3.59
N GLN A 34 -21.27 -12.55 -4.22
CA GLN A 34 -20.07 -13.08 -3.56
C GLN A 34 -18.80 -12.57 -4.23
N TYR A 35 -17.69 -12.61 -3.49
CA TYR A 35 -16.36 -12.39 -4.03
C TYR A 35 -15.65 -13.70 -4.33
N ILE A 36 -14.87 -13.71 -5.41
CA ILE A 36 -13.90 -14.74 -5.73
C ILE A 36 -12.49 -14.16 -5.76
N GLY A 37 -11.63 -14.67 -4.88
CA GLY A 37 -10.23 -14.29 -4.74
C GLY A 37 -9.35 -15.25 -5.53
N ILE A 38 -8.82 -14.80 -6.66
CA ILE A 38 -8.01 -15.62 -7.57
C ILE A 38 -6.52 -15.37 -7.27
N PRO A 39 -5.69 -16.41 -7.09
CA PRO A 39 -4.25 -16.25 -6.96
C PRO A 39 -3.64 -15.54 -8.17
N LEU A 40 -2.84 -14.50 -7.91
CA LEU A 40 -2.11 -13.78 -8.95
C LEU A 40 -1.18 -14.70 -9.75
N SER A 41 -0.70 -15.81 -9.16
CA SER A 41 0.10 -16.83 -9.84
C SER A 41 -0.67 -17.64 -10.89
N GLU A 42 -2.00 -17.62 -10.87
CA GLU A 42 -2.86 -18.32 -11.84
C GLU A 42 -3.36 -17.40 -12.95
N LEU A 43 -3.03 -16.11 -12.90
CA LEU A 43 -3.48 -15.12 -13.86
C LEU A 43 -2.32 -14.66 -14.73
N SER A 44 -2.47 -14.81 -16.04
CA SER A 44 -1.69 -14.00 -16.98
C SER A 44 -2.15 -12.53 -16.94
N GLU A 45 -1.29 -11.60 -17.35
CA GLU A 45 -1.67 -10.17 -17.42
C GLU A 45 -2.88 -9.94 -18.33
N ALA A 46 -2.98 -10.67 -19.46
CA ALA A 46 -4.13 -10.57 -20.36
C ALA A 46 -5.44 -11.06 -19.71
N GLU A 47 -5.39 -12.15 -18.93
CA GLU A 47 -6.56 -12.64 -18.19
C GLU A 47 -6.94 -11.68 -17.06
N LYS A 48 -5.96 -11.11 -16.37
CA LYS A 48 -6.18 -10.11 -15.33
C LYS A 48 -6.93 -8.89 -15.87
N GLU A 49 -6.49 -8.34 -17.00
CA GLU A 49 -7.14 -7.19 -17.64
C GLU A 49 -8.54 -7.53 -18.17
N LEU A 50 -8.71 -8.73 -18.74
CA LEU A 50 -10.03 -9.23 -19.14
C LEU A 50 -10.98 -9.32 -17.93
N LEU A 51 -10.53 -9.91 -16.82
CA LEU A 51 -11.35 -10.05 -15.61
C LEU A 51 -11.68 -8.69 -15.00
N LYS A 52 -10.75 -7.73 -14.95
CA LYS A 52 -11.03 -6.35 -14.50
C LYS A 52 -12.07 -5.66 -15.38
N THR A 53 -12.05 -5.93 -16.69
CA THR A 53 -13.05 -5.42 -17.63
C THR A 53 -14.43 -6.05 -17.39
N LEU A 54 -14.49 -7.36 -17.12
CA LEU A 54 -15.74 -8.08 -16.88
C LEU A 54 -16.34 -7.83 -15.50
N PHE A 55 -15.50 -7.58 -14.50
CA PHE A 55 -15.88 -7.38 -13.09
C PHE A 55 -15.35 -6.04 -12.59
N PRO A 56 -16.03 -4.92 -12.86
CA PRO A 56 -15.55 -3.58 -12.51
C PRO A 56 -15.46 -3.34 -11.00
N LYS A 57 -16.16 -4.15 -10.19
CA LYS A 57 -15.99 -4.19 -8.73
C LYS A 57 -14.97 -5.26 -8.36
N TYR A 58 -13.73 -4.85 -8.18
CA TYR A 58 -12.63 -5.73 -7.76
C TYR A 58 -11.80 -5.09 -6.64
N HIS A 59 -11.09 -5.92 -5.89
CA HIS A 59 -10.17 -5.52 -4.83
C HIS A 59 -8.84 -6.21 -5.09
N GLU A 60 -7.87 -5.43 -5.57
CA GLU A 60 -6.48 -5.84 -5.65
C GLU A 60 -5.74 -5.24 -4.47
N ILE A 61 -5.10 -6.08 -3.68
CA ILE A 61 -4.25 -5.57 -2.61
C ILE A 61 -2.94 -5.18 -3.26
N GLN A 62 -2.68 -3.87 -3.27
CA GLN A 62 -1.43 -3.33 -3.76
C GLN A 62 -0.27 -4.06 -3.06
N LYS A 63 0.73 -4.46 -3.85
CA LYS A 63 2.00 -4.94 -3.29
C LYS A 63 2.67 -3.75 -2.63
N LEU A 64 2.47 -3.60 -1.34
CA LEU A 64 3.13 -2.57 -0.56
C LEU A 64 4.57 -3.02 -0.24
N ASN A 65 5.45 -2.06 0.03
CA ASN A 65 6.84 -2.30 0.44
C ASN A 65 7.64 -3.12 -0.60
N THR A 66 7.67 -2.69 -1.85
CA THR A 66 8.35 -3.43 -2.94
C THR A 66 9.87 -3.24 -2.94
N SER A 67 10.36 -2.07 -2.53
CA SER A 67 11.80 -1.76 -2.49
C SER A 67 12.51 -2.54 -1.39
N GLU A 68 13.80 -2.85 -1.60
CA GLU A 68 14.59 -3.57 -0.59
C GLU A 68 14.64 -2.81 0.74
N ALA A 69 14.81 -1.48 0.69
CA ALA A 69 14.78 -0.63 1.88
C ALA A 69 13.45 -0.74 2.64
N SER A 70 12.32 -0.63 1.93
CA SER A 70 10.99 -0.74 2.56
C SER A 70 10.74 -2.11 3.20
N LYS A 71 11.23 -3.20 2.57
CA LYS A 71 11.14 -4.55 3.14
C LYS A 71 11.97 -4.70 4.40
N LYS A 72 13.23 -4.25 4.38
CA LYS A 72 14.12 -4.32 5.55
C LYS A 72 13.57 -3.51 6.72
N TRP A 73 13.10 -2.29 6.47
CA TRP A 73 12.48 -1.45 7.49
C TRP A 73 11.19 -2.06 8.04
N PHE A 74 10.33 -2.61 7.17
CA PHE A 74 9.12 -3.29 7.62
C PHE A 74 9.44 -4.51 8.50
N GLU A 75 10.36 -5.37 8.09
CA GLU A 75 10.77 -6.54 8.87
C GLU A 75 11.41 -6.16 10.22
N TYR A 76 12.20 -5.09 10.25
CA TYR A 76 12.83 -4.60 11.49
C TYR A 76 11.83 -3.99 12.48
N LEU A 77 10.85 -3.21 12.00
CA LEU A 77 9.90 -2.51 12.87
C LEU A 77 8.69 -3.37 13.26
N TYR A 78 8.24 -4.25 12.36
CA TYR A 78 6.98 -4.99 12.50
C TYR A 78 7.12 -6.50 12.32
N GLY A 79 8.23 -6.97 11.76
CA GLY A 79 8.49 -8.38 11.54
C GLY A 79 9.20 -9.04 12.72
N THR A 80 9.77 -10.22 12.44
CA THR A 80 10.62 -10.96 13.39
C THR A 80 12.11 -10.76 13.09
N GLY A 81 12.44 -9.90 12.13
CA GLY A 81 13.80 -9.61 11.74
C GLY A 81 14.49 -8.74 12.78
N ASN A 82 15.63 -9.20 13.30
CA ASN A 82 16.46 -8.41 14.22
C ASN A 82 17.57 -7.63 13.51
N ASP A 83 17.68 -7.78 12.19
CA ASP A 83 18.74 -7.13 11.43
C ASP A 83 18.39 -5.66 11.19
N TYR A 84 19.20 -4.80 11.79
CA TYR A 84 19.07 -3.37 11.65
C TYR A 84 19.31 -2.95 10.18
N PRO A 85 18.40 -2.17 9.56
CA PRO A 85 18.42 -1.93 8.11
C PRO A 85 19.57 -1.05 7.61
N VAL A 86 20.38 -0.41 8.49
CA VAL A 86 21.41 0.57 8.08
C VAL A 86 22.71 0.44 8.88
N ASN A 87 23.87 0.52 8.22
CA ASN A 87 25.20 0.40 8.86
C ASN A 87 25.84 1.75 9.23
N GLU A 88 25.05 2.81 9.49
CA GLU A 88 25.60 4.12 9.84
C GLU A 88 25.67 4.31 11.37
N PRO A 89 26.88 4.43 11.96
CA PRO A 89 27.03 4.70 13.38
C PRO A 89 26.45 6.06 13.75
N ASN A 90 25.67 6.12 14.84
CA ASN A 90 25.05 7.35 15.37
C ASN A 90 24.03 8.03 14.44
N ALA A 91 23.48 7.32 13.46
CA ALA A 91 22.37 7.85 12.68
C ALA A 91 21.09 7.94 13.55
N GLU A 92 20.48 9.12 13.59
CA GLU A 92 19.17 9.34 14.19
C GLU A 92 18.08 9.23 13.12
N TYR A 93 16.93 8.67 13.47
CA TYR A 93 15.80 8.51 12.55
C TYR A 93 14.55 9.11 13.18
N ARG A 94 13.74 9.77 12.35
CA ARG A 94 12.38 10.19 12.68
C ARG A 94 11.41 9.27 11.97
N ILE A 95 10.52 8.65 12.73
CA ILE A 95 9.43 7.83 12.20
C ILE A 95 8.18 8.71 12.22
N ILE A 96 7.58 8.93 11.06
CA ILE A 96 6.32 9.67 10.92
C ILE A 96 5.26 8.67 10.47
N GLN A 97 4.32 8.33 11.35
CA GLN A 97 3.22 7.44 10.99
C GLN A 97 2.18 8.22 10.19
N PHE A 98 1.54 7.59 9.23
CA PHE A 98 0.45 8.17 8.47
C PHE A 98 -0.79 7.28 8.46
N SER A 99 -1.96 7.91 8.37
CA SER A 99 -3.25 7.24 8.20
C SER A 99 -4.12 7.96 7.18
N ILE A 100 -4.59 7.21 6.18
CA ILE A 100 -5.46 7.67 5.10
C ILE A 100 -6.90 7.27 5.46
N THR A 101 -7.70 8.26 5.86
CA THR A 101 -9.05 8.02 6.43
C THR A 101 -10.16 7.99 5.38
N GLN A 102 -9.86 8.30 4.12
CA GLN A 102 -10.82 8.31 2.99
C GLN A 102 -10.26 7.62 1.75
N TYR A 103 -9.75 6.40 1.92
CA TYR A 103 -9.23 5.61 0.81
C TYR A 103 -10.35 5.32 -0.20
N LYS A 104 -10.16 5.75 -1.44
CA LYS A 104 -11.05 5.46 -2.57
C LYS A 104 -10.45 4.31 -3.38
N ALA A 105 -11.29 3.53 -4.07
CA ALA A 105 -10.82 2.44 -4.93
C ALA A 105 -9.82 2.91 -6.00
N ASP A 106 -9.92 4.18 -6.41
CA ASP A 106 -9.06 4.82 -7.41
C ASP A 106 -7.82 5.49 -6.79
N PHE A 107 -7.53 5.26 -5.51
CA PHE A 107 -6.35 5.83 -4.87
C PHE A 107 -5.09 5.07 -5.29
N GLU A 108 -4.34 5.67 -6.21
CA GLU A 108 -3.04 5.17 -6.64
C GLU A 108 -1.98 5.49 -5.57
N SER A 109 -1.58 4.47 -4.81
CA SER A 109 -0.59 4.65 -3.74
C SER A 109 0.77 5.05 -4.27
N GLU A 110 1.09 4.73 -5.52
CA GLU A 110 2.36 5.06 -6.16
C GLU A 110 2.46 6.58 -6.39
N ASP A 111 1.44 7.21 -6.98
CA ASP A 111 1.35 8.67 -7.11
C ASP A 111 1.46 9.37 -5.76
N TRP A 112 0.78 8.83 -4.74
CA TRP A 112 0.87 9.35 -3.39
C TRP A 112 2.29 9.23 -2.81
N MET A 113 2.94 8.08 -2.97
CA MET A 113 4.31 7.86 -2.52
C MET A 113 5.29 8.82 -3.21
N GLU A 114 5.13 9.07 -4.50
CA GLU A 114 5.95 10.03 -5.25
C GLU A 114 5.76 11.45 -4.73
N ALA A 115 4.51 11.88 -4.55
CA ALA A 115 4.22 13.19 -3.99
C ALA A 115 4.78 13.36 -2.58
N ILE A 116 4.69 12.33 -1.72
CA ILE A 116 5.30 12.36 -0.38
C ILE A 116 6.82 12.50 -0.49
N LYS A 117 7.49 11.69 -1.31
CA LYS A 117 8.95 11.78 -1.50
C LYS A 117 9.40 13.15 -1.96
N ALA A 118 8.65 13.77 -2.88
CA ALA A 118 8.94 15.11 -3.38
C ALA A 118 8.88 16.23 -2.32
N LEU A 119 8.21 15.99 -1.19
CA LEU A 119 8.19 16.94 -0.08
C LEU A 119 9.48 16.96 0.73
N PHE A 120 10.25 15.88 0.68
CA PHE A 120 11.48 15.75 1.42
C PHE A 120 12.67 16.18 0.57
N PRO A 121 13.57 17.04 1.08
CA PRO A 121 14.73 17.49 0.32
C PRO A 121 15.80 16.39 0.18
N HIS A 122 15.55 15.22 0.74
CA HIS A 122 16.43 14.06 0.79
C HIS A 122 15.61 12.78 0.68
N GLU A 123 16.30 11.65 0.50
CA GLU A 123 15.66 10.36 0.36
C GLU A 123 15.00 9.91 1.67
N ILE A 124 13.75 9.47 1.56
CA ILE A 124 12.98 8.86 2.65
C ILE A 124 12.53 7.46 2.25
N THR A 125 12.37 6.59 3.25
CA THR A 125 11.74 5.28 3.04
C THR A 125 10.29 5.34 3.49
N ILE A 126 9.35 4.98 2.62
CA ILE A 126 7.95 4.80 2.98
C ILE A 126 7.69 3.31 3.14
N ILE A 127 7.12 2.93 4.29
CA ILE A 127 6.62 1.60 4.56
C ILE A 127 5.13 1.65 4.84
N PHE A 128 4.40 0.63 4.42
CA PHE A 128 3.00 0.46 4.75
C PHE A 128 2.81 -0.73 5.68
N THR A 129 1.95 -0.55 6.68
CA THR A 129 1.45 -1.61 7.57
C THR A 129 0.07 -2.11 7.12
N SER A 130 -0.62 -1.35 6.29
CA SER A 130 -1.88 -1.71 5.62
C SER A 130 -2.10 -0.82 4.40
N GLN A 131 -3.18 -1.00 3.64
CA GLN A 131 -3.48 -0.13 2.48
C GLN A 131 -3.59 1.36 2.82
N ASN A 132 -3.95 1.68 4.07
CA ASN A 132 -4.25 3.05 4.48
C ASN A 132 -3.27 3.59 5.52
N ASN A 133 -2.39 2.75 6.06
CA ASN A 133 -1.52 3.13 7.18
C ASN A 133 -0.11 2.69 6.91
N GLY A 134 0.83 3.43 7.45
CA GLY A 134 2.24 3.15 7.31
C GLY A 134 3.10 4.17 8.02
N ASP A 135 4.39 4.12 7.76
CA ASP A 135 5.36 5.04 8.30
C ASP A 135 6.27 5.59 7.20
N ILE A 136 6.71 6.82 7.41
CA ILE A 136 7.80 7.45 6.70
C ILE A 136 9.01 7.40 7.63
N ILE A 137 10.06 6.74 7.17
CA ILE A 137 11.35 6.68 7.83
C ILE A 137 12.22 7.78 7.24
N ASP A 138 12.47 8.79 8.06
CA ASP A 138 13.23 9.98 7.74
C ASP A 138 14.56 9.94 8.48
N THR A 139 15.64 9.67 7.75
CA THR A 139 17.01 9.72 8.31
C THR A 139 17.34 11.17 8.64
N LYS A 140 17.67 11.43 9.90
CA LYS A 140 18.00 12.76 10.41
C LYS A 140 19.35 13.21 9.84
N HIS A 141 19.34 13.71 8.62
CA HIS A 141 20.40 14.57 8.12
C HIS A 141 20.35 15.93 8.84
N ASN A 142 21.39 16.75 8.70
CA ASN A 142 21.43 18.12 9.25
C ASN A 142 20.25 19.03 8.80
N ASN A 143 19.41 18.56 7.86
CA ASN A 143 18.31 19.28 7.23
C ASN A 143 16.95 18.61 7.52
N LEU A 144 16.61 18.41 8.78
CA LEU A 144 15.24 18.00 9.13
C LEU A 144 14.24 19.03 8.63
N ILE A 145 13.16 18.54 8.01
CA ILE A 145 12.03 19.40 7.66
C ILE A 145 11.40 19.92 8.96
N PRO A 146 11.30 21.26 9.13
CA PRO A 146 10.61 21.87 10.25
C PRO A 146 9.15 21.43 10.32
N ARG A 147 8.59 21.36 11.53
CA ARG A 147 7.21 20.88 11.77
C ARG A 147 6.18 21.69 10.98
N ASP A 148 6.36 23.00 10.89
CA ASP A 148 5.52 23.95 10.16
C ASP A 148 5.54 23.73 8.65
N VAL A 149 6.71 23.43 8.08
CA VAL A 149 6.84 23.06 6.67
C VAL A 149 6.12 21.73 6.42
N LEU A 150 6.31 20.75 7.30
CA LEU A 150 5.61 19.47 7.21
C LEU A 150 4.09 19.68 7.24
N LEU A 151 3.55 20.46 8.19
CA LEU A 151 2.12 20.79 8.27
C LEU A 151 1.57 21.44 7.00
N THR A 152 2.33 22.35 6.39
CA THR A 152 1.95 23.00 5.14
C THR A 152 1.89 22.00 3.98
N SER A 153 2.85 21.08 3.92
CA SER A 153 2.88 20.01 2.92
C SER A 153 1.71 19.02 3.07
N ILE A 154 1.27 18.73 4.30
CA ILE A 154 0.09 17.89 4.56
C ILE A 154 -1.16 18.51 3.91
N LEU A 155 -1.34 19.82 4.07
CA LEU A 155 -2.47 20.55 3.50
C LEU A 155 -2.44 20.55 1.97
N ALA A 156 -1.25 20.65 1.37
CA ALA A 156 -1.07 20.57 -0.07
C ALA A 156 -1.46 19.18 -0.61
N LEU A 157 -1.03 18.10 0.05
CA LEU A 157 -1.38 16.73 -0.31
C LEU A 157 -2.88 16.45 -0.19
N TYR A 158 -3.50 16.94 0.88
CA TYR A 158 -4.95 16.85 1.05
C TYR A 158 -5.69 17.42 -0.17
N THR A 159 -5.24 18.59 -0.63
CA THR A 159 -5.84 19.30 -1.77
C THR A 159 -5.59 18.56 -3.09
N TYR A 160 -4.42 17.97 -3.27
CA TYR A 160 -4.05 17.27 -4.52
C TYR A 160 -4.76 15.93 -4.67
N PHE A 161 -4.78 15.12 -3.60
CA PHE A 161 -5.32 13.76 -3.65
C PHE A 161 -6.80 13.66 -3.21
N PHE A 162 -7.38 14.75 -2.68
CA PHE A 162 -8.73 14.73 -2.10
C PHE A 162 -8.94 13.62 -1.06
N VAL A 163 -7.89 13.33 -0.26
CA VAL A 163 -7.94 12.35 0.83
C VAL A 163 -7.45 12.97 2.14
N ASN A 164 -8.14 12.67 3.23
CA ASN A 164 -7.71 13.05 4.57
C ASN A 164 -6.55 12.17 5.04
N ILE A 165 -5.38 12.79 5.18
CA ILE A 165 -4.17 12.14 5.69
C ILE A 165 -3.85 12.73 7.06
N LEU A 166 -3.74 11.86 8.05
CA LEU A 166 -3.29 12.19 9.38
C LEU A 166 -1.83 11.76 9.51
N PHE A 167 -0.99 12.62 10.06
CA PHE A 167 0.38 12.27 10.42
C PHE A 167 0.57 12.30 11.92
N PHE A 168 1.35 11.34 12.43
CA PHE A 168 1.71 11.18 13.83
C PHE A 168 3.24 11.14 13.90
N ILE A 169 3.83 11.96 14.76
CA ILE A 169 5.30 12.14 14.89
C ILE A 169 5.67 11.89 16.34
#